data_AF-A0A399HRA0-F1
#
_entry.id   AF-A0A399HRA0-F1
#
_cell.length_a   1.000
_cell.length_b   1.000
_cell.length_c   1.000
_cell.angle_alpha   90.00
_cell.angle_beta   90.00
_cell.angle_gamma   90.00
#
_symmetry.space_group_name_H-M   'P 1'
#
loop_
_entity.id
_entity.type
_entity.pdbx_description
1 polymer ?
#
loop_
_entity_poly.entity_id
_entity_poly.type
_entity_poly.pdbx_seq_one_letter_code
_entity_poly.pdbx_strand_id
1 'polypeptide(L)'
;MRQYLFFFFIPPLVVGHGFVQNATIGGKEYDPPRISREIQGNFPIENVKLIDLECGGNTTGGIIGSRPAPLHAPAAAGSTVNLRWTAWPESHQGPVITYMARCPDTGEHVLSIDDTKSEL
;
A
#
# COMPACT_ATOMS: atom_id res chain seq x y z
N MET A 1 0.30 -23.43 53.39
CA MET A 1 0.44 -22.25 52.51
C MET A 1 0.29 -22.71 51.08
N ARG A 2 -0.72 -22.23 50.34
CA ARG A 2 -1.00 -22.66 48.97
C ARG A 2 -0.41 -21.62 48.02
N GLN A 3 0.71 -21.95 47.37
CA GLN A 3 1.39 -21.10 46.41
C GLN A 3 0.58 -21.05 45.12
N TYR A 4 -0.03 -19.90 44.80
CA TYR A 4 -0.67 -19.68 43.51
C TYR A 4 0.38 -19.17 42.52
N LEU A 5 0.65 -19.97 41.49
CA LEU A 5 1.49 -19.60 40.36
C LEU A 5 0.64 -18.77 39.39
N PHE A 6 0.88 -17.45 39.31
CA PHE A 6 0.28 -16.60 38.29
C PHE A 6 1.02 -16.82 36.97
N PHE A 7 0.39 -17.51 36.03
CA PHE A 7 0.84 -17.54 34.64
C PHE A 7 0.48 -16.20 33.98
N PHE A 8 1.49 -15.37 33.74
CA PHE A 8 1.36 -14.22 32.86
C PHE A 8 1.25 -14.71 31.42
N PHE A 9 0.03 -14.65 30.86
CA PHE A 9 -0.19 -14.89 29.44
C PHE A 9 0.14 -13.59 28.69
N ILE A 10 1.30 -13.53 28.03
CA ILE A 10 1.61 -12.43 27.12
C ILE A 10 0.95 -12.80 25.78
N PRO A 11 -0.11 -12.11 25.34
CA PRO A 11 -0.68 -12.37 24.02
C PRO A 11 0.39 -12.12 22.94
N PRO A 12 0.51 -13.00 21.94
CA PRO A 12 1.42 -12.78 20.83
C PRO A 12 1.05 -11.48 20.11
N LEU A 13 2.03 -10.59 19.95
CA LEU A 13 1.88 -9.43 19.09
C LEU A 13 1.71 -9.92 17.65
N VAL A 14 0.58 -9.62 17.04
CA VAL A 14 0.35 -9.88 15.62
C VAL A 14 1.15 -8.85 14.85
N VAL A 15 2.39 -9.20 14.49
CA VAL A 15 3.24 -8.39 13.62
C VAL A 15 2.99 -8.90 12.21
N GLY A 16 2.15 -8.22 11.44
CA GLY A 16 2.27 -8.33 10.00
C GLY A 16 2.22 -6.99 9.33
N HIS A 17 3.22 -6.85 8.47
CA HIS A 17 3.66 -5.61 7.90
C HIS A 17 4.10 -5.94 6.50
N GLY A 18 3.67 -5.13 5.54
CA GLY A 18 4.05 -5.37 4.16
C GLY A 18 3.67 -4.21 3.26
N PHE A 19 4.38 -4.12 2.15
CA PHE A 19 4.12 -3.14 1.10
C PHE A 19 4.51 -3.73 -0.25
N VAL A 20 3.98 -3.16 -1.33
CA VAL A 20 4.43 -3.48 -2.69
C VAL A 20 5.85 -2.94 -2.86
N GLN A 21 6.83 -3.83 -2.94
CA GLN A 21 8.26 -3.51 -3.02
C GLN A 21 8.67 -3.11 -4.43
N ASN A 22 8.26 -3.85 -5.46
CA ASN A 22 8.60 -3.52 -6.83
C ASN A 22 7.55 -3.99 -7.83
N ALA A 23 7.74 -3.63 -9.10
CA ALA A 23 6.87 -4.03 -10.18
C ALA A 23 7.66 -4.44 -11.42
N THR A 24 7.10 -5.37 -12.18
CA THR A 24 7.51 -5.67 -13.56
C THR A 24 6.37 -5.36 -14.51
N ILE A 25 6.58 -4.41 -15.42
CA ILE A 25 5.58 -3.89 -16.36
C ILE A 25 6.24 -3.82 -17.73
N GLY A 26 5.59 -4.40 -18.75
CA GLY A 26 6.16 -4.44 -20.11
C GLY A 26 7.53 -5.13 -20.19
N GLY A 27 7.79 -6.12 -19.32
CA GLY A 27 9.07 -6.82 -19.23
C GLY A 27 10.20 -6.03 -18.55
N LYS A 28 9.95 -4.80 -18.08
CA LYS A 28 10.92 -3.99 -17.35
C LYS A 28 10.63 -4.04 -15.84
N GLU A 29 11.67 -4.27 -15.05
CA GLU A 29 11.64 -4.15 -13.60
C GLU A 29 11.89 -2.71 -13.15
N TYR A 30 11.18 -2.27 -12.10
CA TYR A 30 11.23 -0.91 -11.58
C TYR A 30 11.58 -0.89 -10.09
N ASP A 31 12.86 -1.11 -9.76
CA ASP A 31 13.44 -0.97 -8.42
C ASP A 31 14.99 -1.08 -8.44
N PRO A 32 15.75 -0.07 -7.99
CA PRO A 32 15.49 1.37 -8.04
C PRO A 32 15.87 2.00 -9.40
N PRO A 33 15.22 3.12 -9.84
CA PRO A 33 14.08 3.83 -9.24
C PRO A 33 12.71 3.15 -9.46
N ARG A 34 11.74 3.46 -8.59
CA ARG A 34 10.43 2.80 -8.49
C ARG A 34 9.32 3.59 -9.19
N ILE A 35 8.23 2.91 -9.55
CA ILE A 35 6.99 3.50 -10.09
C ILE A 35 5.87 3.63 -9.06
N SER A 36 6.07 3.04 -7.87
CA SER A 36 5.18 3.24 -6.74
C SER A 36 5.49 4.56 -6.03
N ARG A 37 4.49 5.15 -5.39
CA ARG A 37 4.66 6.28 -4.49
C ARG A 37 5.59 5.91 -3.32
N GLU A 38 6.06 6.94 -2.62
CA GLU A 38 6.92 6.78 -1.46
C GLU A 38 6.27 5.88 -0.39
N ILE A 39 7.07 5.00 0.20
CA ILE A 39 6.62 4.15 1.31
C ILE A 39 6.82 4.94 2.60
N GLN A 40 5.72 5.31 3.26
CA GLN A 40 5.76 6.00 4.56
C GLN A 40 6.01 5.05 5.73
N GLY A 41 5.78 3.76 5.53
CA GLY A 41 5.97 2.71 6.52
C GLY A 41 5.40 1.39 6.03
N ASN A 42 5.51 0.34 6.85
CA ASN A 42 4.98 -0.99 6.57
C ASN A 42 3.78 -1.35 7.48
N PHE A 43 3.24 -0.38 8.22
CA PHE A 43 2.07 -0.52 9.08
C PHE A 43 0.76 -0.43 8.28
N PRO A 44 -0.33 -1.07 8.73
CA PRO A 44 -1.62 -0.95 8.07
C PRO A 44 -2.23 0.45 8.24
N ILE A 45 -3.08 0.84 7.28
CA ILE A 45 -4.01 1.95 7.46
C ILE A 45 -5.29 1.40 8.08
N GLU A 46 -5.58 1.80 9.32
CA GLU A 46 -6.70 1.24 10.09
C GLU A 46 -7.98 2.08 9.99
N ASN A 47 -7.86 3.38 9.73
CA ASN A 47 -9.01 4.28 9.61
C ASN A 47 -9.31 4.58 8.13
N VAL A 48 -10.37 3.93 7.63
CA VAL A 48 -10.81 4.04 6.23
C VAL A 48 -11.33 5.42 5.81
N LYS A 49 -11.45 6.37 6.75
CA LYS A 49 -11.85 7.75 6.46
C LYS A 49 -10.67 8.68 6.20
N LEU A 50 -9.43 8.18 6.34
CA LEU A 50 -8.23 8.97 6.09
C LEU A 50 -7.84 8.91 4.60
N ILE A 51 -7.30 10.03 4.12
CA ILE A 51 -6.67 10.16 2.79
C ILE A 51 -5.54 9.12 2.57
N ASP A 52 -4.97 8.60 3.66
CA ASP A 52 -3.91 7.61 3.62
C ASP A 52 -4.32 6.29 2.94
N LEU A 53 -5.62 5.96 2.95
CA LEU A 53 -6.15 4.74 2.34
C LEU A 53 -5.98 4.73 0.81
N GLU A 54 -5.99 5.90 0.17
CA GLU A 54 -5.91 6.00 -1.29
C GLU A 54 -4.58 5.52 -1.85
N CYS A 55 -3.46 5.81 -1.17
CA CYS A 55 -2.12 5.64 -1.76
C CYS A 55 -1.00 5.35 -0.75
N GLY A 56 -1.32 4.97 0.48
CA GLY A 56 -0.34 4.63 1.51
C GLY A 56 0.31 5.85 2.16
N GLY A 57 -0.49 6.64 2.88
CA GLY A 57 -0.04 7.80 3.67
C GLY A 57 0.28 7.50 5.14
N ASN A 58 0.55 8.53 5.93
CA ASN A 58 0.78 8.39 7.38
C ASN A 58 0.36 9.66 8.14
N THR A 59 -0.93 9.97 8.12
CA THR A 59 -1.49 11.17 8.76
C THR A 59 -1.21 11.17 10.27
N THR A 60 -1.25 10.00 10.92
CA THR A 60 -0.89 9.84 12.35
C THR A 60 0.57 10.22 12.63
N GLY A 61 1.48 9.97 11.70
CA GLY A 61 2.88 10.39 11.75
C GLY A 61 3.15 11.81 11.22
N GLY A 62 2.11 12.58 10.90
CA GLY A 62 2.21 13.96 10.42
C GLY A 62 2.36 14.11 8.89
N ILE A 63 2.26 13.03 8.13
CA ILE A 63 2.34 13.03 6.66
C ILE A 63 0.94 12.82 6.09
N ILE A 64 0.29 13.89 5.67
CA ILE A 64 -1.06 13.84 5.12
C ILE A 64 -0.99 13.30 3.69
N GLY A 65 -1.56 12.11 3.46
CA GLY A 65 -1.57 11.47 2.15
C GLY A 65 -0.18 10.94 1.72
N SER A 66 0.07 10.92 0.42
CA SER A 66 1.31 10.37 -0.16
C SER A 66 1.88 11.29 -1.25
N ARG A 67 3.15 11.08 -1.61
CA ARG A 67 3.86 11.89 -2.62
C ARG A 67 3.94 11.17 -3.97
N PRO A 68 3.89 11.90 -5.10
CA PRO A 68 4.00 11.29 -6.42
C PRO A 68 5.23 10.39 -6.58
N ALA A 69 5.07 9.32 -7.36
CA ALA A 69 6.19 8.45 -7.74
C ALA A 69 7.20 9.20 -8.62
N PRO A 70 8.50 8.85 -8.58
CA PRO A 70 9.51 9.49 -9.40
C PRO A 70 9.43 9.08 -10.88
N LEU A 71 8.74 7.98 -11.21
CA LEU A 71 8.59 7.45 -12.55
C LEU A 71 7.15 6.99 -12.84
N HIS A 72 6.83 6.91 -14.13
CA HIS A 72 5.66 6.20 -14.65
C HIS A 72 6.10 5.03 -15.54
N ALA A 73 5.30 3.97 -15.58
CA ALA A 73 5.50 2.82 -16.46
C ALA A 73 4.41 2.77 -17.52
N PRO A 74 4.74 2.73 -18.83
CA PRO A 74 3.75 2.45 -19.85
C PRO A 74 3.27 1.00 -19.72
N ALA A 75 1.96 0.82 -19.62
CA ALA A 75 1.30 -0.48 -19.64
C ALA A 75 0.23 -0.46 -20.75
N ALA A 76 0.32 -1.39 -21.69
CA ALA A 76 -0.72 -1.53 -22.71
C ALA A 76 -1.99 -2.13 -22.09
N ALA A 77 -3.16 -1.70 -22.54
CA ALA A 77 -4.42 -2.32 -22.13
C ALA A 77 -4.39 -3.83 -22.45
N GLY A 78 -4.83 -4.65 -21.49
CA GLY A 78 -4.80 -6.12 -21.59
C GLY A 78 -3.42 -6.76 -21.31
N SER A 79 -2.36 -5.97 -21.07
CA SER A 79 -1.07 -6.52 -20.64
C SER A 79 -1.06 -6.89 -19.15
N THR A 80 -0.18 -7.82 -18.78
CA THR A 80 0.02 -8.22 -17.38
C THR A 80 0.96 -7.25 -16.65
N VAL A 81 0.52 -6.74 -15.51
CA VAL A 81 1.33 -6.01 -14.53
C VAL A 81 1.62 -6.94 -13.35
N ASN A 82 2.89 -7.12 -13.01
CA ASN A 82 3.30 -7.90 -11.86
C ASN A 82 3.74 -6.97 -10.73
N LEU A 83 3.00 -6.97 -9.62
CA LEU A 83 3.36 -6.25 -8.39
C LEU A 83 3.92 -7.25 -7.38
N ARG A 84 5.09 -6.97 -6.82
CA ARG A 84 5.73 -7.85 -5.82
C ARG A 84 5.65 -7.21 -4.45
N TRP A 85 4.99 -7.91 -3.53
CA TRP A 85 4.98 -7.56 -2.12
C TRP A 85 6.27 -7.98 -1.43
N THR A 86 6.60 -7.32 -0.32
CA THR A 86 7.51 -7.88 0.68
C THR A 86 6.99 -9.24 1.18
N ALA A 87 7.81 -9.97 1.94
CA ALA A 87 7.40 -11.23 2.55
C ALA A 87 6.04 -11.08 3.27
N TRP A 88 5.07 -11.91 2.92
CA TRP A 88 3.71 -11.87 3.43
C TRP A 88 3.55 -12.87 4.58
N PRO A 89 3.27 -12.42 5.82
CA PRO A 89 3.15 -13.32 6.97
C PRO A 89 1.92 -14.22 6.87
N GLU A 90 2.03 -15.48 7.32
CA GLU A 90 0.92 -16.45 7.33
C GLU A 90 -0.30 -16.00 8.15
N SER A 91 -0.09 -15.15 9.15
CA SER A 91 -1.15 -14.60 9.99
C SER A 91 -2.00 -13.54 9.27
N HIS A 92 -1.57 -13.02 8.12
CA HIS A 92 -2.23 -11.94 7.39
C HIS A 92 -3.12 -12.48 6.28
N GLN A 93 -4.09 -13.30 6.67
CA GLN A 93 -5.06 -13.86 5.74
C GLN A 93 -6.13 -12.81 5.42
N GLY A 94 -6.30 -12.53 4.13
CA GLY A 94 -7.25 -11.55 3.66
C GLY A 94 -7.23 -11.45 2.14
N PRO A 95 -8.17 -10.69 1.56
CA PRO A 95 -8.18 -10.46 0.12
C PRO A 95 -7.01 -9.57 -0.30
N VAL A 96 -6.51 -9.79 -1.52
CA VAL A 96 -5.67 -8.84 -2.24
C VAL A 96 -6.55 -8.18 -3.29
N ILE A 97 -6.64 -6.85 -3.23
CA ILE A 97 -7.50 -6.05 -4.11
C ILE A 97 -6.62 -5.10 -4.91
N THR A 98 -6.84 -5.06 -6.22
CA THR A 98 -6.20 -4.11 -7.14
C THR A 98 -7.28 -3.27 -7.78
N TYR A 99 -7.10 -1.95 -7.75
CA TYR A 99 -7.97 -1.00 -8.43
C TYR A 99 -7.13 -0.09 -9.34
N MET A 100 -7.80 0.53 -10.30
CA MET A 100 -7.23 1.57 -11.15
C MET A 100 -8.15 2.78 -11.10
N ALA A 101 -7.55 3.96 -11.07
CA ALA A 101 -8.27 5.21 -11.25
C ALA A 101 -7.69 5.95 -12.44
N ARG A 102 -8.56 6.65 -13.17
CA ARG A 102 -8.16 7.44 -14.32
C ARG A 102 -7.53 8.75 -13.83
N CYS A 103 -6.29 9.02 -14.25
CA CYS A 103 -5.68 10.32 -14.00
C CYS A 103 -6.48 11.43 -14.73
N PRO A 104 -6.52 12.67 -14.19
CA PRO A 104 -7.07 13.81 -14.90
C PRO A 104 -6.40 14.04 -16.26
N ASP A 105 -7.17 14.50 -17.25
CA ASP A 105 -6.66 14.78 -18.61
C ASP A 105 -5.61 15.90 -18.66
N THR A 106 -5.47 16.67 -17.59
CA THR A 106 -4.55 17.82 -17.51
C THR A 106 -3.10 17.43 -17.33
N GLY A 107 -2.77 16.13 -17.26
CA GLY A 107 -1.39 15.66 -17.19
C GLY A 107 -0.68 15.99 -15.87
N GLU A 108 -1.42 16.42 -14.86
CA GLU A 108 -0.88 16.64 -13.54
C GLU A 108 -0.46 15.30 -12.92
N HIS A 109 0.68 15.29 -12.23
CA HIS A 109 1.05 14.21 -11.34
C HIS A 109 -0.15 13.86 -10.47
N VAL A 110 -0.45 12.57 -10.26
CA VAL A 110 -1.56 12.16 -9.40
C VAL A 110 -1.24 12.58 -7.96
N LEU A 111 -1.55 13.83 -7.62
CA LEU A 111 -1.45 14.40 -6.28
C LEU A 111 -2.60 13.86 -5.42
N SER A 112 -3.76 13.64 -6.05
CA SER A 112 -4.93 12.95 -5.51
C SER A 112 -5.58 12.14 -6.63
N ILE A 113 -6.26 11.06 -6.28
CA ILE A 113 -7.17 10.38 -7.21
C ILE A 113 -8.43 11.26 -7.29
N ASP A 114 -8.92 11.53 -8.50
CA ASP A 114 -10.20 12.22 -8.65
C ASP A 114 -11.35 11.24 -8.39
N ASP A 115 -11.70 11.07 -7.12
CA ASP A 115 -12.81 10.22 -6.66
C ASP A 115 -14.19 10.73 -7.10
N THR A 116 -14.28 11.94 -7.69
CA THR A 116 -15.56 12.49 -8.15
C THR A 116 -16.00 11.93 -9.50
N LYS A 117 -15.12 11.19 -10.19
CA LYS A 117 -15.43 10.52 -11.46
C LYS A 117 -15.57 9.02 -11.26
N SER A 118 -16.59 8.60 -10.50
CA SER A 118 -17.08 7.23 -10.61
C SER A 118 -17.71 7.06 -12.00
N GLU A 119 -16.98 6.45 -12.94
CA GLU A 119 -17.59 6.00 -14.20
C GLU A 119 -18.43 4.75 -13.89
N LEU A 120 -19.73 4.98 -13.68
CA LEU A 120 -20.79 3.99 -13.84
C LEU A 120 -21.46 4.18 -15.20
#